data_AF-A0A0F9BSM8-F1
#
_entry.id   AF-A0A0F9BSM8-F1
#
_cell.length_a   1.000
_cell.length_b   1.000
_cell.length_c   1.000
_cell.angle_alpha   90.00
_cell.angle_beta   90.00
_cell.angle_gamma   90.00
#
_symmetry.space_group_name_H-M   'P 1'
#
loop_
_entity.id
_entity.type
_entity.pdbx_description
1 polymer ?
#
loop_
_entity_poly.entity_id
_entity_poly.type
_entity_poly.pdbx_seq_one_letter_code
_entity_poly.pdbx_strand_id
1 'polypeptide(L)'
;LRDPQNAYSRKMNQAFDIIESQIQSGKIVRDKYLKNYEDVYKSGQGVHLHVVDEVPPNLQLADIVANIQSVDIKPGLFQLMEGIEKALIEAKGLNEEILGSDDKDIPGILHKFRTGAALTGQQGIFSGYRSSKRQVGIKLVRANQQILEPHQVFRMINEMPVPGFYEIDFTQYDCTPTEGLLTDTQRQLSYMEISHIREKFPDAAQYIPISWLLKMAPIQASAELIKLTEQGEQQASQQSQKQLQDQQRINSLIEAQTAAEVARAKEDISDVQENRANIALKNAQTLVHIQKLSGENQRAPGNAQAELVFGVIDRMLEAQKIASQRKTVESTQK
;
A
#
# COMPACT_ATOMS: atom_id res chain seq x y z
N LEU A 1 0.80 3.62 35.97
CA LEU A 1 1.44 2.29 36.16
C LEU A 1 2.49 2.27 37.26
N ARG A 2 3.43 3.23 37.27
CA ARG A 2 4.56 3.23 38.21
C ARG A 2 4.13 3.27 39.68
N ASP A 3 3.05 3.96 40.00
CA ASP A 3 2.56 4.13 41.37
C ASP A 3 1.94 2.84 42.00
N PRO A 4 0.94 2.17 41.39
CA PRO A 4 0.38 0.94 41.96
C PRO A 4 1.37 -0.23 41.94
N GLN A 5 2.25 -0.30 40.94
CA GLN A 5 3.26 -1.36 40.84
C GLN A 5 4.37 -1.18 41.90
N ASN A 6 4.80 0.07 42.14
CA ASN A 6 5.69 0.38 43.26
C ASN A 6 5.02 0.13 44.61
N ALA A 7 3.72 0.43 44.75
CA ALA A 7 2.97 0.16 45.96
C ALA A 7 2.85 -1.35 46.23
N TYR A 8 2.61 -2.16 45.20
CA TYR A 8 2.62 -3.62 45.28
C TYR A 8 4.00 -4.14 45.72
N SER A 9 5.07 -3.77 45.01
CA SER A 9 6.43 -4.20 45.36
C SER A 9 6.83 -3.75 46.77
N ARG A 10 6.47 -2.54 47.18
CA ARG A 10 6.73 -2.04 48.53
C ARG A 10 5.98 -2.84 49.59
N LYS A 11 4.70 -3.14 49.38
CA LYS A 11 3.89 -3.92 50.31
C LYS A 11 4.33 -5.38 50.38
N MET A 12 4.75 -5.96 49.25
CA MET A 12 5.31 -7.30 49.22
C MET A 12 6.62 -7.37 50.00
N ASN A 13 7.50 -6.38 49.83
CA ASN A 13 8.72 -6.29 50.62
C ASN A 13 8.42 -6.10 52.12
N GLN A 14 7.41 -5.30 52.48
CA GLN A 14 6.97 -5.16 53.88
C GLN A 14 6.38 -6.46 54.43
N ALA A 15 5.64 -7.23 53.63
CA ALA A 15 5.15 -8.54 54.02
C ALA A 15 6.30 -9.53 54.28
N PHE A 16 7.29 -9.55 53.39
CA PHE A 16 8.52 -10.35 53.60
C PHE A 16 9.29 -9.90 54.83
N ASP A 17 9.46 -8.59 55.04
CA ASP A 17 10.12 -8.04 56.23
C ASP A 17 9.36 -8.41 57.53
N ILE A 18 8.02 -8.39 57.52
CA ILE A 18 7.21 -8.84 58.66
C ILE A 18 7.41 -10.34 58.91
N ILE A 19 7.52 -11.16 57.88
CA ILE A 19 7.73 -12.61 58.00
C ILE A 19 9.16 -12.94 58.45
N GLU A 20 10.16 -12.19 57.99
CA GLU A 20 11.58 -12.38 58.32
C GLU A 20 11.95 -11.81 59.70
N SER A 21 11.35 -10.68 60.09
CA SER A 21 11.59 -10.04 61.40
C SER A 21 10.88 -10.72 62.56
N GLN A 22 9.92 -11.61 62.29
CA GLN A 22 9.24 -12.39 63.32
C GLN A 22 10.12 -13.55 63.80
N ILE A 23 10.27 -13.68 65.12
CA ILE A 23 10.90 -14.84 65.75
C ILE A 23 9.96 -16.04 65.52
N GLN A 24 10.27 -16.86 64.51
CA GLN A 24 9.41 -17.95 64.08
C GLN A 24 9.22 -19.01 65.15
N SER A 25 10.23 -19.29 65.98
CA SER A 25 10.09 -20.06 67.21
C SER A 25 11.32 -19.86 68.08
N GLY A 26 11.13 -19.78 69.39
CA GLY A 26 12.23 -19.62 70.33
C GLY A 26 11.83 -20.12 71.71
N LYS A 27 12.81 -20.57 72.49
CA LYS A 27 12.60 -20.89 73.91
C LYS A 27 13.25 -19.80 74.73
N ILE A 28 12.48 -19.14 75.59
CA ILE A 28 13.03 -18.25 76.61
C ILE A 28 13.38 -19.14 77.79
N VAL A 29 14.66 -19.14 78.14
CA VAL A 29 15.21 -19.98 79.20
C VAL A 29 15.99 -19.11 80.17
N ARG A 30 15.85 -19.40 81.47
CA ARG A 30 16.65 -18.79 82.51
C ARG A 30 17.86 -19.67 82.82
N ASP A 31 19.01 -19.31 82.25
CA ASP A 31 20.26 -20.11 82.29
C ASP A 31 20.70 -20.53 83.70
N LYS A 32 20.39 -19.72 84.72
CA LYS A 32 20.76 -20.00 86.12
C LYS A 32 20.12 -21.26 86.70
N TYR A 33 19.04 -21.77 86.10
CA TYR A 33 18.27 -22.88 86.64
C TYR A 33 18.41 -24.17 85.84
N LEU A 34 19.23 -24.22 84.79
CA LEU A 34 19.47 -25.44 84.01
C LEU A 34 20.83 -26.08 84.33
N LYS A 35 20.84 -27.41 84.49
CA LYS A 35 22.07 -28.18 84.70
C LYS A 35 22.95 -28.23 83.43
N ASN A 36 22.34 -28.18 82.25
CA ASN A 36 23.04 -28.18 80.97
C ASN A 36 22.30 -27.28 79.96
N TYR A 37 23.01 -26.32 79.39
CA TYR A 37 22.46 -25.32 78.46
C TYR A 37 22.14 -25.92 77.08
N GLU A 38 22.91 -26.94 76.65
CA GLU A 38 22.77 -27.51 75.30
C GLU A 38 21.50 -28.35 75.12
N ASP A 39 20.92 -28.86 76.22
CA ASP A 39 19.72 -29.70 76.16
C ASP A 39 18.45 -28.91 75.81
N VAL A 40 18.50 -27.58 75.90
CA VAL A 40 17.40 -26.67 75.48
C VAL A 40 17.15 -26.73 73.97
N TYR A 41 18.23 -26.91 73.19
CA TYR A 41 18.18 -26.93 71.72
C TYR A 41 17.71 -28.27 71.16
N LYS A 42 17.71 -29.34 71.97
CA LYS A 42 17.22 -30.66 71.57
C LYS A 42 15.68 -30.66 71.61
N SER A 43 15.04 -30.94 70.48
CA SER A 43 13.58 -31.05 70.35
C SER A 43 13.19 -32.47 69.88
N GLY A 44 12.31 -33.15 70.63
CA GLY A 44 11.82 -34.49 70.30
C GLY A 44 11.14 -35.19 71.50
N GLN A 45 10.42 -36.29 71.27
CA GLN A 45 9.90 -37.13 72.37
C GLN A 45 11.08 -37.81 73.10
N GLY A 46 11.10 -37.74 74.44
CA GLY A 46 12.12 -38.39 75.27
C GLY A 46 13.34 -37.53 75.66
N VAL A 47 13.37 -36.25 75.31
CA VAL A 47 14.39 -35.31 75.80
C VAL A 47 13.92 -34.70 77.12
N HIS A 48 14.68 -34.92 78.19
CA HIS A 48 14.38 -34.41 79.53
C HIS A 48 15.26 -33.18 79.84
N LEU A 49 14.64 -32.08 80.26
CA LEU A 49 15.35 -30.90 80.77
C LEU A 49 15.54 -31.06 82.28
N HIS A 50 16.81 -31.08 82.71
CA HIS A 50 17.15 -31.19 84.12
C HIS A 50 17.36 -29.82 84.75
N VAL A 51 16.53 -29.49 85.73
CA VAL A 51 16.60 -28.25 86.50
C VAL A 51 17.55 -28.44 87.69
N VAL A 52 18.29 -27.40 88.08
CA VAL A 52 19.18 -27.37 89.25
C VAL A 52 18.36 -27.42 90.55
N ASP A 53 18.85 -28.10 91.59
CA ASP A 53 18.11 -28.30 92.84
C ASP A 53 17.97 -27.02 93.71
N GLU A 54 18.62 -25.92 93.32
CA GLU A 54 18.59 -24.60 93.99
C GLU A 54 17.49 -23.65 93.46
N VAL A 55 16.35 -24.18 93.00
CA VAL A 55 15.23 -23.36 92.52
C VAL A 55 14.35 -22.93 93.71
N PRO A 56 13.96 -21.65 93.82
CA PRO A 56 13.01 -21.20 94.83
C PRO A 56 11.68 -21.98 94.72
N PRO A 57 11.10 -22.48 95.83
CA PRO A 57 9.92 -23.36 95.82
C PRO A 57 8.63 -22.72 95.25
N ASN A 58 8.66 -21.42 94.94
CA ASN A 58 7.54 -20.65 94.40
C ASN A 58 7.62 -20.43 92.87
N LEU A 59 8.63 -20.96 92.18
CA LEU A 59 8.80 -20.76 90.75
C LEU A 59 8.21 -21.93 89.96
N GLN A 60 7.23 -21.64 89.09
CA GLN A 60 6.61 -22.66 88.24
C GLN A 60 7.55 -23.06 87.10
N LEU A 61 7.55 -24.34 86.71
CA LEU A 61 8.36 -24.85 85.60
C LEU A 61 8.09 -24.13 84.27
N ALA A 62 6.88 -23.58 84.09
CA ALA A 62 6.49 -22.76 82.94
C ALA A 62 7.24 -21.40 82.87
N ASP A 63 7.72 -20.88 83.99
CA ASP A 63 8.51 -19.65 84.05
C ASP A 63 10.02 -19.89 83.82
N ILE A 64 10.45 -21.15 83.85
CA ILE A 64 11.84 -21.58 83.65
C ILE A 64 12.11 -21.84 82.17
N VAL A 65 11.14 -22.43 81.46
CA VAL A 65 11.20 -22.69 80.02
C VAL A 65 9.87 -22.28 79.39
N ALA A 66 9.84 -21.08 78.80
CA ALA A 66 8.68 -20.56 78.08
C ALA A 66 8.92 -20.68 76.57
N ASN A 67 8.04 -21.41 75.88
CA ASN A 67 8.07 -21.45 74.42
C ASN A 67 7.40 -20.19 73.86
N ILE A 68 8.12 -19.43 73.04
CA ILE A 68 7.52 -18.38 72.21
C ILE A 68 6.76 -19.10 71.11
N GLN A 69 5.42 -18.98 71.14
CA GLN A 69 4.59 -19.44 70.04
C GLN A 69 4.87 -18.57 68.82
N SER A 70 5.01 -19.20 67.66
CA SER A 70 5.08 -18.51 66.38
C SER A 70 3.89 -17.56 66.26
N VAL A 71 4.15 -16.31 65.90
CA VAL A 71 3.08 -15.38 65.58
C VAL A 71 2.45 -15.86 64.27
N ASP A 72 1.15 -16.18 64.31
CA ASP A 72 0.43 -16.59 63.10
C ASP A 72 0.32 -15.40 62.14
N ILE A 73 0.55 -15.65 60.86
CA ILE A 73 0.46 -14.59 59.83
C ILE A 73 -1.02 -14.19 59.77
N LYS A 74 -1.31 -12.92 60.10
CA LYS A 74 -2.68 -12.41 60.11
C LYS A 74 -3.36 -12.65 58.76
N PRO A 75 -4.51 -13.37 58.70
CA PRO A 75 -5.21 -13.66 57.44
C PRO A 75 -5.58 -12.41 56.61
N GLY A 76 -5.76 -11.27 57.28
CA GLY A 76 -6.03 -9.99 56.61
C GLY A 76 -4.90 -9.49 55.69
N LEU A 77 -3.66 -9.97 55.86
CA LEU A 77 -2.55 -9.64 54.96
C LEU A 77 -2.77 -10.25 53.57
N PHE A 78 -3.18 -11.52 53.52
CA PHE A 78 -3.46 -12.23 52.26
C PHE A 78 -4.66 -11.62 51.53
N GLN A 79 -5.73 -11.27 52.25
CA GLN A 79 -6.89 -10.58 51.68
C GLN A 79 -6.52 -9.20 51.11
N LEU A 80 -5.61 -8.48 51.77
CA LEU A 80 -5.12 -7.20 51.29
C LEU A 80 -4.24 -7.34 50.04
N MET A 81 -3.43 -8.40 49.95
CA MET A 81 -2.66 -8.71 48.74
C MET A 81 -3.58 -9.01 47.56
N GLU A 82 -4.57 -9.89 47.76
CA GLU A 82 -5.56 -10.24 46.73
C GLU A 82 -6.37 -9.00 46.28
N GLY A 83 -6.78 -8.14 47.22
CA GLY A 83 -7.47 -6.89 46.92
C GLY A 83 -6.62 -5.91 46.11
N ILE A 84 -5.30 -5.88 46.32
CA ILE A 84 -4.38 -5.02 45.54
C ILE A 84 -4.16 -5.59 44.15
N GLU A 85 -4.01 -6.91 44.01
CA GLU A 85 -3.89 -7.54 42.69
C GLU A 85 -5.12 -7.25 41.83
N LYS A 86 -6.32 -7.38 42.42
CA LYS A 86 -7.57 -7.02 41.76
C LYS A 86 -7.62 -5.53 41.39
N ALA A 87 -7.29 -4.65 42.34
CA ALA A 87 -7.24 -3.20 42.09
C ALA A 87 -6.19 -2.83 41.02
N LEU A 88 -5.10 -3.60 40.88
CA LEU A 88 -4.07 -3.38 39.88
C LEU A 88 -4.53 -3.77 38.46
N ILE A 89 -5.36 -4.82 38.34
CA ILE A 89 -6.02 -5.19 37.07
C ILE A 89 -7.05 -4.11 36.68
N GLU A 90 -7.90 -3.72 37.63
CA GLU A 90 -8.93 -2.69 37.42
C GLU A 90 -8.32 -1.32 37.10
N ALA A 91 -7.28 -0.88 37.83
CA ALA A 91 -6.61 0.40 37.60
C ALA A 91 -5.84 0.47 36.27
N LYS A 92 -5.50 -0.69 35.67
CA LYS A 92 -4.91 -0.74 34.33
C LYS A 92 -5.97 -0.63 33.23
N GLY A 93 -7.26 -0.61 33.57
CA GLY A 93 -8.35 -0.61 32.61
C GLY A 93 -8.31 -1.82 31.67
N LEU A 94 -7.63 -2.90 32.09
CA LEU A 94 -7.52 -4.13 31.32
C LEU A 94 -8.77 -4.95 31.59
N ASN A 95 -9.75 -4.84 30.70
CA ASN A 95 -10.84 -5.79 30.65
C ASN A 95 -10.35 -7.07 29.93
N GLU A 96 -10.82 -8.23 30.39
CA GLU A 96 -10.50 -9.54 29.77
C GLU A 96 -10.86 -9.60 28.27
N GLU A 97 -11.81 -8.78 27.84
CA GLU A 97 -12.18 -8.58 26.42
C GLU A 97 -11.01 -8.10 25.54
N ILE A 98 -10.05 -7.34 26.08
CA ILE A 98 -8.88 -6.87 25.33
C ILE A 98 -7.81 -7.96 25.20
N LEU A 99 -7.75 -8.85 26.18
CA LEU A 99 -6.83 -9.99 26.18
C LEU A 99 -7.35 -11.15 25.31
N GLY A 100 -8.50 -10.96 24.65
CA GLY A 100 -9.08 -11.90 23.71
C GLY A 100 -9.95 -12.95 24.39
N SER A 101 -10.76 -12.57 25.38
CA SER A 101 -11.80 -13.48 25.91
C SER A 101 -12.76 -13.92 24.79
N ASP A 102 -12.95 -15.22 24.63
CA ASP A 102 -13.76 -15.87 23.58
C ASP A 102 -15.28 -15.85 23.87
N ASP A 103 -15.75 -14.88 24.68
CA ASP A 103 -17.18 -14.73 25.00
C ASP A 103 -17.93 -14.14 23.79
N LYS A 104 -18.53 -15.04 23.01
CA LYS A 104 -19.20 -14.76 21.73
C LYS A 104 -20.56 -14.05 21.84
N ASP A 105 -21.06 -13.83 23.07
CA ASP A 105 -22.42 -13.30 23.31
C ASP A 105 -22.47 -11.81 23.71
N ILE A 106 -21.36 -11.07 23.57
CA ILE A 106 -21.36 -9.63 23.86
C ILE A 106 -21.87 -8.85 22.63
N PRO A 107 -22.92 -8.01 22.77
CA PRO A 107 -23.39 -7.16 21.68
C PRO A 107 -22.24 -6.31 21.14
N GLY A 108 -22.02 -6.32 19.82
CA GLY A 108 -20.85 -5.66 19.20
C GLY A 108 -20.70 -4.16 19.50
N ILE A 109 -21.79 -3.47 19.85
CA ILE A 109 -21.77 -2.07 20.30
C ILE A 109 -21.20 -1.95 21.72
N LEU A 110 -21.58 -2.86 22.63
CA LEU A 110 -21.07 -2.89 23.99
C LEU A 110 -19.59 -3.29 24.01
N HIS A 111 -19.20 -4.25 23.16
CA HIS A 111 -17.80 -4.61 22.95
C HIS A 111 -16.97 -3.40 22.48
N LYS A 112 -17.42 -2.66 21.45
CA LYS A 112 -16.74 -1.44 20.97
C LYS A 112 -16.66 -0.34 22.04
N PHE A 113 -17.71 -0.18 22.84
CA PHE A 113 -17.72 0.81 23.92
C PHE A 113 -16.73 0.45 25.03
N ARG A 114 -16.66 -0.84 25.42
CA ARG A 114 -15.72 -1.35 26.43
C ARG A 114 -14.26 -1.30 25.95
N THR A 115 -13.98 -1.66 24.70
CA THR A 115 -12.64 -1.47 24.11
C THR A 115 -12.27 0.01 24.00
N GLY A 116 -13.22 0.88 23.62
CA GLY A 116 -13.01 2.33 23.59
C GLY A 116 -12.65 2.90 24.97
N ALA A 117 -13.41 2.54 26.01
CA ALA A 117 -13.13 2.95 27.39
C ALA A 117 -11.75 2.48 27.88
N ALA A 118 -11.38 1.24 27.56
CA ALA A 118 -10.07 0.73 27.95
C ALA A 118 -8.90 1.39 27.19
N LEU A 119 -9.08 1.73 25.91
CA LEU A 119 -8.12 2.53 25.15
C LEU A 119 -7.92 3.92 25.78
N THR A 120 -8.99 4.54 26.31
CA THR A 120 -8.87 5.81 27.05
C THR A 120 -8.10 5.65 28.36
N GLY A 121 -8.28 4.53 29.09
CA GLY A 121 -7.49 4.21 30.29
C GLY A 121 -5.99 4.03 30.00
N GLN A 122 -5.65 3.54 28.80
CA GLN A 122 -4.27 3.38 28.34
C GLN A 122 -3.70 4.60 27.61
N GLN A 123 -4.45 5.69 27.48
CA GLN A 123 -4.00 6.90 26.79
C GLN A 123 -2.71 7.46 27.40
N GLY A 124 -2.50 7.33 28.71
CA GLY A 124 -1.24 7.72 29.36
C GLY A 124 -0.02 6.92 28.89
N ILE A 125 -0.19 5.63 28.57
CA ILE A 125 0.87 4.77 28.05
C ILE A 125 1.17 5.14 26.59
N PHE A 126 0.15 5.28 25.77
CA PHE A 126 0.31 5.60 24.34
C PHE A 126 0.79 7.04 24.10
N SER A 127 0.37 8.01 24.91
CA SER A 127 0.90 9.38 24.87
C SER A 127 2.35 9.44 25.32
N GLY A 128 2.72 8.69 26.37
CA GLY A 128 4.10 8.51 26.80
C GLY A 128 4.96 7.85 25.72
N TYR A 129 4.42 6.89 24.99
CA TYR A 129 5.11 6.21 23.90
C TYR A 129 5.44 7.15 22.72
N ARG A 130 4.47 7.95 22.24
CA ARG A 130 4.73 8.94 21.17
C ARG A 130 5.72 10.01 21.61
N SER A 131 5.58 10.52 22.84
CA SER A 131 6.53 11.47 23.42
C SER A 131 7.95 10.87 23.51
N SER A 132 8.06 9.62 23.95
CA SER A 132 9.34 8.91 24.05
C SER A 132 9.98 8.70 22.67
N LYS A 133 9.20 8.27 21.66
CA LYS A 133 9.68 8.14 20.27
C LYS A 133 10.20 9.47 19.72
N ARG A 134 9.45 10.56 19.95
CA ARG A 134 9.89 11.90 19.55
C ARG A 134 11.21 12.28 20.20
N GLN A 135 11.36 12.04 21.51
CA GLN A 135 12.60 12.34 22.22
C GLN A 135 13.79 11.49 21.72
N VAL A 136 13.57 10.21 21.41
CA VAL A 136 14.60 9.34 20.82
C VAL A 136 15.00 9.86 19.44
N GLY A 137 14.03 10.20 18.58
CA GLY A 137 14.30 10.77 17.26
C GLY A 137 15.15 12.04 17.33
N ILE A 138 14.75 13.00 18.18
CA ILE A 138 15.51 14.24 18.43
C ILE A 138 16.95 13.94 18.87
N LYS A 139 17.13 13.00 19.80
CA LYS A 139 18.47 12.62 20.29
C LYS A 139 19.32 11.94 19.21
N LEU A 140 18.71 11.13 18.35
CA LEU A 140 19.40 10.45 17.26
C LEU A 140 19.86 11.45 16.19
N VAL A 141 19.01 12.42 15.84
CA VAL A 141 19.39 13.54 14.95
C VAL A 141 20.56 14.34 15.54
N ARG A 142 20.50 14.68 16.83
CA ARG A 142 21.61 15.37 17.52
C ARG A 142 22.90 14.55 17.52
N ALA A 143 22.79 13.24 17.75
CA ALA A 143 23.94 12.35 17.71
C ALA A 143 24.57 12.33 16.30
N ASN A 144 23.75 12.26 15.25
CA ASN A 144 24.23 12.33 13.87
C ASN A 144 24.91 13.67 13.56
N GLN A 145 24.33 14.80 14.00
CA GLN A 145 24.94 16.13 13.83
C GLN A 145 26.30 16.27 14.54
N GLN A 146 26.50 15.59 15.67
CA GLN A 146 27.76 15.63 16.43
C GLN A 146 28.81 14.64 15.90
N ILE A 147 28.39 13.47 15.41
CA ILE A 147 29.28 12.39 14.97
C ILE A 147 29.73 12.58 13.52
N LEU A 148 28.83 13.04 12.64
CA LEU A 148 29.07 13.08 11.20
C LEU A 148 29.65 14.42 10.76
N GLU A 149 30.91 14.39 10.35
CA GLU A 149 31.53 15.52 9.67
C GLU A 149 30.89 15.75 8.28
N PRO A 150 30.92 16.99 7.74
CA PRO A 150 30.27 17.32 6.47
C PRO A 150 30.70 16.43 5.30
N HIS A 151 31.97 16.02 5.29
CA HIS A 151 32.51 15.13 4.26
C HIS A 151 31.89 13.71 4.32
N GLN A 152 31.51 13.24 5.51
CA GLN A 152 30.88 11.94 5.71
C GLN A 152 29.43 11.99 5.26
N VAL A 153 28.73 13.08 5.56
CA VAL A 153 27.37 13.34 5.08
C VAL A 153 27.35 13.41 3.55
N PHE A 154 28.30 14.11 2.94
CA PHE A 154 28.47 14.16 1.49
C PHE A 154 28.65 12.77 0.88
N ARG A 155 29.43 11.89 1.52
CA ARG A 155 29.61 10.51 1.05
C ARG A 155 28.32 9.67 1.13
N MET A 156 27.42 9.97 2.07
CA MET A 156 26.16 9.24 2.24
C MET A 156 25.07 9.72 1.29
N ILE A 157 24.91 11.04 1.15
CA ILE A 157 23.78 11.67 0.43
C ILE A 157 24.18 12.10 -0.99
N ASN A 158 25.48 12.18 -1.28
CA ASN A 158 26.07 12.78 -2.49
C ASN A 158 25.77 14.29 -2.65
N GLU A 159 25.33 14.94 -1.57
CA GLU A 159 25.02 16.37 -1.53
C GLU A 159 25.69 17.02 -0.31
N MET A 160 26.11 18.27 -0.45
CA MET A 160 26.70 19.01 0.67
C MET A 160 25.60 19.37 1.68
N PRO A 161 25.81 19.12 2.98
CA PRO A 161 24.82 19.48 3.99
C PRO A 161 24.61 21.00 4.00
N VAL A 162 23.35 21.41 4.06
CA VAL A 162 22.98 22.83 4.22
C VAL A 162 23.59 23.36 5.53
N PRO A 163 24.09 24.61 5.58
CA PRO A 163 24.71 25.15 6.79
C PRO A 163 23.85 25.01 8.07
N GLY A 164 22.53 25.13 7.93
CA GLY A 164 21.57 24.96 9.03
C GLY A 164 21.47 23.53 9.59
N PHE A 165 22.04 22.53 8.93
CA PHE A 165 22.04 21.14 9.41
C PHE A 165 22.79 20.97 10.74
N TYR A 166 23.80 21.80 11.00
CA TYR A 166 24.59 21.75 12.23
C TYR A 166 24.09 22.73 13.31
N GLU A 167 23.01 23.46 13.05
CA GLU A 167 22.40 24.36 14.03
C GLU A 167 21.54 23.59 15.05
N ILE A 168 21.61 24.01 16.30
CA ILE A 168 20.95 23.36 17.45
C ILE A 168 19.40 23.41 17.32
N ASP A 169 18.89 24.48 16.71
CA ASP A 169 17.45 24.76 16.61
C ASP A 169 16.72 23.96 15.53
N PHE A 170 17.44 23.30 14.61
CA PHE A 170 16.83 22.44 13.59
C PHE A 170 16.05 21.27 14.21
N THR A 171 16.41 20.88 15.44
CA THR A 171 15.80 19.76 16.16
C THR A 171 14.36 19.97 16.62
N GLN A 172 13.84 21.21 16.58
CA GLN A 172 12.49 21.52 17.01
C GLN A 172 11.41 21.07 16.02
N TYR A 173 11.76 20.93 14.73
CA TYR A 173 10.79 20.75 13.64
C TYR A 173 10.78 19.35 13.00
N ASP A 174 11.69 18.45 13.37
CA ASP A 174 12.12 17.42 12.40
C ASP A 174 11.65 15.98 12.64
N CYS A 175 10.96 15.70 13.76
CA CYS A 175 10.52 14.33 14.07
C CYS A 175 9.07 14.30 14.56
N THR A 176 8.14 14.06 13.63
CA THR A 176 6.76 13.67 13.94
C THR A 176 6.68 12.14 13.93
N PRO A 177 6.55 11.48 15.11
CA PRO A 177 6.40 10.03 15.13
C PRO A 177 5.03 9.68 14.55
N THR A 178 5.03 9.19 13.31
CA THR A 178 3.85 8.62 12.67
C THR A 178 3.84 7.11 12.88
N GLU A 179 2.65 6.55 13.01
CA GLU A 179 2.47 5.10 13.05
C GLU A 179 2.41 4.61 11.60
N GLY A 180 3.43 3.86 11.19
CA GLY A 180 3.42 3.09 9.96
C GLY A 180 2.75 1.73 10.16
N LEU A 181 2.45 1.06 9.04
CA LEU A 181 2.06 -0.35 9.07
C LEU A 181 3.18 -1.16 9.72
N LEU A 182 2.82 -2.10 10.60
CA LEU A 182 3.79 -3.00 11.22
C LEU A 182 4.28 -3.97 10.14
N THR A 183 5.48 -3.73 9.64
CA THR A 183 6.14 -4.58 8.64
C THR A 183 7.54 -4.93 9.12
N ASP A 184 7.99 -6.13 8.82
CA ASP A 184 9.30 -6.61 9.27
C ASP A 184 10.46 -5.82 8.63
N THR A 185 10.23 -5.25 7.44
CA THR A 185 11.24 -4.48 6.71
C THR A 185 10.66 -3.29 5.97
N GLN A 186 11.47 -2.23 5.80
CA GLN A 186 11.11 -1.05 4.99
C GLN A 186 10.77 -1.43 3.53
N ARG A 187 11.40 -2.49 3.01
CA ARG A 187 11.13 -3.04 1.68
C ARG A 187 9.71 -3.59 1.57
N GLN A 188 9.25 -4.32 2.59
CA GLN A 188 7.88 -4.83 2.66
C GLN A 188 6.85 -3.70 2.79
N LEU A 189 7.15 -2.67 3.57
CA LEU A 189 6.32 -1.46 3.65
C LEU A 189 6.18 -0.79 2.29
N SER A 190 7.30 -0.59 1.59
CA SER A 190 7.30 0.00 0.24
C SER A 190 6.48 -0.84 -0.74
N TYR A 191 6.60 -2.17 -0.68
CA TYR A 191 5.79 -3.07 -1.51
C TYR A 191 4.29 -2.93 -1.23
N MET A 192 3.89 -2.86 0.05
CA MET A 192 2.49 -2.67 0.43
C MET A 192 1.94 -1.33 -0.03
N GLU A 193 2.70 -0.24 0.12
CA GLU A 193 2.31 1.09 -0.35
C GLU A 193 2.13 1.13 -1.86
N ILE A 194 3.08 0.58 -2.62
CA ILE A 194 3.03 0.53 -4.08
C ILE A 194 1.85 -0.35 -4.55
N SER A 195 1.64 -1.50 -3.92
CA SER A 195 0.52 -2.39 -4.23
C SER A 195 -0.83 -1.70 -3.95
N HIS A 196 -0.93 -0.99 -2.84
CA HIS A 196 -2.13 -0.25 -2.45
C HIS A 196 -2.42 0.93 -3.39
N ILE A 197 -1.39 1.66 -3.81
CA ILE A 197 -1.54 2.73 -4.82
C ILE A 197 -2.06 2.13 -6.13
N ARG A 198 -1.53 0.99 -6.56
CA ARG A 198 -1.95 0.32 -7.79
C ARG A 198 -3.40 -0.18 -7.73
N GLU A 199 -3.85 -0.65 -6.58
CA GLU A 199 -5.23 -1.08 -6.36
C GLU A 199 -6.20 0.11 -6.31
N LYS A 200 -5.84 1.18 -5.61
CA LYS A 200 -6.69 2.35 -5.43
C LYS A 200 -6.73 3.29 -6.62
N PHE A 201 -5.66 3.37 -7.39
CA PHE A 201 -5.51 4.28 -8.52
C PHE A 201 -5.09 3.50 -9.78
N PRO A 202 -6.07 2.94 -10.53
CA PRO A 202 -5.79 2.19 -11.75
C PRO A 202 -5.06 3.01 -12.80
N ASP A 203 -5.30 4.33 -12.86
CA ASP A 203 -4.64 5.25 -13.78
C ASP A 203 -3.15 5.44 -13.43
N ALA A 204 -2.80 5.40 -12.15
CA ALA A 204 -1.42 5.48 -11.68
C ALA A 204 -0.65 4.16 -11.89
N ALA A 205 -1.36 3.04 -12.07
CA ALA A 205 -0.78 1.73 -12.30
C ALA A 205 0.09 1.69 -13.57
N GLN A 206 -0.19 2.54 -14.56
CA GLN A 206 0.57 2.62 -15.79
C GLN A 206 1.97 3.22 -15.60
N TYR A 207 2.15 4.10 -14.62
CA TYR A 207 3.44 4.75 -14.34
C TYR A 207 4.32 3.97 -13.37
N ILE A 208 3.76 2.94 -12.72
CA ILE A 208 4.47 2.09 -11.76
C ILE A 208 4.86 0.79 -12.48
N PRO A 209 6.12 0.64 -12.92
CA PRO A 209 6.54 -0.55 -13.64
C PRO A 209 6.49 -1.79 -12.73
N ILE A 210 6.10 -2.92 -13.31
CA ILE A 210 5.98 -4.21 -12.61
C ILE A 210 7.35 -4.66 -12.08
N SER A 211 8.44 -4.36 -12.80
CA SER A 211 9.81 -4.64 -12.37
C SER A 211 10.16 -3.99 -11.02
N TRP A 212 9.68 -2.78 -10.76
CA TRP A 212 9.90 -2.10 -9.48
C TRP A 212 9.12 -2.74 -8.33
N LEU A 213 7.88 -3.15 -8.59
CA LEU A 213 7.07 -3.91 -7.63
C LEU A 213 7.72 -5.25 -7.26
N LEU A 214 8.21 -5.99 -8.26
CA LEU A 214 8.89 -7.28 -8.05
C LEU A 214 10.21 -7.14 -7.31
N LYS A 215 10.95 -6.04 -7.52
CA LYS A 215 12.16 -5.73 -6.77
C LYS A 215 11.88 -5.47 -5.29
N MET A 216 10.73 -4.90 -4.96
CA MET A 216 10.35 -4.63 -3.57
C MET A 216 9.60 -5.80 -2.92
N ALA A 217 8.99 -6.69 -3.71
CA ALA A 217 8.27 -7.84 -3.20
C ALA A 217 9.16 -8.77 -2.34
N PRO A 218 8.65 -9.31 -1.23
CA PRO A 218 9.37 -10.27 -0.38
C PRO A 218 9.34 -11.69 -0.98
N ILE A 219 9.79 -11.82 -2.23
CA ILE A 219 9.78 -13.09 -2.98
C ILE A 219 11.23 -13.56 -3.17
N GLN A 220 11.48 -14.85 -2.90
CA GLN A 220 12.82 -15.46 -2.99
C GLN A 220 13.38 -15.38 -4.43
N ALA A 221 12.55 -15.67 -5.44
CA ALA A 221 12.93 -15.67 -6.86
C ALA A 221 12.71 -14.30 -7.56
N SER A 222 12.78 -13.18 -6.83
CA SER A 222 12.54 -11.84 -7.40
C SER A 222 13.47 -11.53 -8.59
N ALA A 223 14.73 -11.97 -8.55
CA ALA A 223 15.69 -11.74 -9.64
C ALA A 223 15.36 -12.50 -10.94
N GLU A 224 14.89 -13.75 -10.83
CA GLU A 224 14.48 -14.54 -12.00
C GLU A 224 13.20 -14.00 -12.62
N LEU A 225 12.24 -13.60 -11.77
CA LEU A 225 11.01 -12.97 -12.21
C LEU A 225 11.28 -11.63 -12.90
N ILE A 226 12.20 -10.80 -12.39
CA ILE A 226 12.59 -9.54 -13.05
C ILE A 226 13.14 -9.82 -14.45
N LYS A 227 14.06 -10.78 -14.60
CA LYS A 227 14.61 -11.15 -15.92
C LYS A 227 13.54 -11.65 -16.89
N LEU A 228 12.62 -12.50 -16.42
CA LEU A 228 11.49 -12.98 -17.21
C LEU A 228 10.56 -11.84 -17.64
N THR A 229 10.31 -10.88 -16.74
CA THR A 229 9.46 -9.73 -17.01
C THR A 229 10.13 -8.78 -18.00
N GLU A 230 11.43 -8.49 -17.84
CA GLU A 230 12.22 -7.68 -18.77
C GLU A 230 12.28 -8.31 -20.16
N GLN A 231 12.44 -9.65 -20.25
CA GLN A 231 12.39 -10.36 -21.52
C GLN A 231 11.00 -10.27 -22.17
N GLY A 232 9.93 -10.40 -21.38
CA GLY A 232 8.55 -10.22 -21.84
C GLY A 232 8.26 -8.80 -22.32
N GLU A 233 8.71 -7.78 -21.59
CA GLU A 233 8.58 -6.36 -21.97
C GLU A 233 9.38 -6.05 -23.24
N GLN A 234 10.59 -6.58 -23.39
CA GLN A 234 11.37 -6.42 -24.62
C GLN A 234 10.70 -7.10 -25.81
N GLN A 235 10.14 -8.30 -25.65
CA GLN A 235 9.39 -8.98 -26.71
C GLN A 235 8.11 -8.21 -27.08
N ALA A 236 7.34 -7.74 -26.09
CA ALA A 236 6.16 -6.93 -26.32
C ALA A 236 6.49 -5.59 -27.02
N SER A 237 7.59 -4.95 -26.61
CA SER A 237 8.08 -3.72 -27.27
C SER A 237 8.49 -3.98 -28.71
N GLN A 238 9.25 -5.05 -28.98
CA GLN A 238 9.64 -5.41 -30.35
C GLN A 238 8.42 -5.76 -31.21
N GLN A 239 7.42 -6.43 -30.64
CA GLN A 239 6.19 -6.76 -31.35
C GLN A 239 5.36 -5.51 -31.65
N SER A 240 5.23 -4.58 -30.70
CA SER A 240 4.56 -3.29 -30.91
C SER A 240 5.26 -2.44 -31.97
N GLN A 241 6.59 -2.45 -32.00
CA GLN A 241 7.38 -1.68 -32.95
C GLN A 241 7.30 -2.27 -34.37
N LYS A 242 7.26 -3.60 -34.48
CA LYS A 242 6.95 -4.28 -35.75
C LYS A 242 5.54 -3.95 -36.23
N GLN A 243 4.55 -3.95 -35.33
CA GLN A 243 3.17 -3.63 -35.68
C GLN A 243 3.01 -2.19 -36.16
N LEU A 244 3.73 -1.25 -35.55
CA LEU A 244 3.82 0.14 -35.98
C LEU A 244 4.50 0.28 -37.35
N GLN A 245 5.62 -0.42 -37.58
CA GLN A 245 6.28 -0.45 -38.89
C GLN A 245 5.40 -1.10 -39.97
N ASP A 246 4.66 -2.16 -39.64
CA ASP A 246 3.74 -2.83 -40.55
C ASP A 246 2.55 -1.91 -40.87
N GLN A 247 2.00 -1.19 -39.89
CA GLN A 247 0.99 -0.16 -40.15
C GLN A 247 1.54 0.95 -41.05
N GLN A 248 2.76 1.43 -40.81
CA GLN A 248 3.38 2.44 -41.68
C GLN A 248 3.61 1.92 -43.10
N ARG A 249 4.05 0.66 -43.25
CA ARG A 249 4.17 0.01 -44.56
C ARG A 249 2.83 -0.12 -45.26
N ILE A 250 1.80 -0.59 -44.56
CA ILE A 250 0.45 -0.70 -45.11
C ILE A 250 -0.04 0.68 -45.57
N ASN A 251 0.12 1.71 -44.74
CA ASN A 251 -0.26 3.08 -45.12
C ASN A 251 0.51 3.56 -46.35
N SER A 252 1.82 3.30 -46.43
CA SER A 252 2.62 3.67 -47.61
C SER A 252 2.22 2.91 -48.89
N LEU A 253 1.78 1.65 -48.75
CA LEU A 253 1.28 0.85 -49.88
C LEU A 253 -0.09 1.34 -50.34
N ILE A 254 -0.96 1.74 -49.41
CA ILE A 254 -2.25 2.35 -49.73
C ILE A 254 -2.03 3.69 -50.44
N GLU A 255 -1.10 4.51 -49.96
CA GLU A 255 -0.72 5.77 -50.64
C GLU A 255 -0.16 5.53 -52.04
N ALA A 256 0.72 4.53 -52.22
CA ALA A 256 1.25 4.18 -53.52
C ALA A 256 0.17 3.64 -54.47
N GLN A 257 -0.75 2.81 -53.99
CA GLN A 257 -1.85 2.27 -54.78
C GLN A 257 -2.83 3.36 -55.19
N THR A 258 -3.22 4.24 -54.27
CA THR A 258 -4.09 5.38 -54.58
C THR A 258 -3.44 6.34 -55.58
N ALA A 259 -2.14 6.60 -55.47
CA ALA A 259 -1.40 7.39 -56.46
C ALA A 259 -1.39 6.72 -57.85
N ALA A 260 -1.20 5.40 -57.91
CA ALA A 260 -1.25 4.63 -59.16
C ALA A 260 -2.65 4.62 -59.78
N GLU A 261 -3.71 4.50 -58.97
CA GLU A 261 -5.10 4.59 -59.43
C GLU A 261 -5.45 5.99 -59.95
N VAL A 262 -4.97 7.05 -59.28
CA VAL A 262 -5.12 8.42 -59.76
C VAL A 262 -4.35 8.63 -61.08
N ALA A 263 -3.16 8.05 -61.21
CA ALA A 263 -2.40 8.10 -62.46
C ALA A 263 -3.15 7.41 -63.62
N ARG A 264 -3.66 6.20 -63.39
CA ARG A 264 -4.51 5.49 -64.37
C ARG A 264 -5.76 6.28 -64.73
N ALA A 265 -6.45 6.85 -63.75
CA ALA A 265 -7.62 7.68 -64.02
C ALA A 265 -7.27 8.92 -64.88
N LYS A 266 -6.07 9.51 -64.71
CA LYS A 266 -5.59 10.59 -65.56
C LYS A 266 -5.25 10.13 -66.98
N GLU A 267 -4.67 8.93 -67.12
CA GLU A 267 -4.44 8.30 -68.43
C GLU A 267 -5.78 8.07 -69.14
N ASP A 268 -6.77 7.47 -68.46
CA ASP A 268 -8.11 7.25 -69.01
C ASP A 268 -8.79 8.56 -69.44
N ILE A 269 -8.66 9.64 -68.65
CA ILE A 269 -9.18 10.96 -69.03
C ILE A 269 -8.46 11.50 -70.28
N SER A 270 -7.15 11.30 -70.38
CA SER A 270 -6.34 11.73 -71.52
C SER A 270 -6.73 10.97 -72.79
N ASP A 271 -6.91 9.65 -72.68
CA ASP A 271 -7.37 8.78 -73.76
C ASP A 271 -8.79 9.16 -74.22
N VAL A 272 -9.69 9.48 -73.28
CA VAL A 272 -11.04 9.96 -73.61
C VAL A 272 -10.97 11.33 -74.32
N GLN A 273 -10.08 12.23 -73.91
CA GLN A 273 -9.88 13.51 -74.58
C GLN A 273 -9.30 13.35 -75.98
N GLU A 274 -8.31 12.48 -76.15
CA GLU A 274 -7.72 12.17 -77.45
C GLU A 274 -8.78 11.54 -78.38
N ASN A 275 -9.55 10.59 -77.88
CA ASN A 275 -10.67 10.00 -78.63
C ASN A 275 -11.71 11.05 -79.03
N ARG A 276 -12.05 12.00 -78.14
CA ARG A 276 -12.95 13.12 -78.47
C ARG A 276 -12.37 14.03 -79.55
N ALA A 277 -11.08 14.37 -79.46
CA ALA A 277 -10.39 15.18 -80.46
C ALA A 277 -10.37 14.45 -81.83
N ASN A 278 -10.07 13.16 -81.85
CA ASN A 278 -10.10 12.33 -83.04
C ASN A 278 -11.52 12.21 -83.64
N ILE A 279 -12.56 12.11 -82.81
CA ILE A 279 -13.96 12.14 -83.27
C ILE A 279 -14.30 13.51 -83.87
N ALA A 280 -13.90 14.61 -83.22
CA ALA A 280 -14.12 15.96 -83.74
C ALA A 280 -13.41 16.17 -85.09
N LEU A 281 -12.19 15.66 -85.23
CA LEU A 281 -11.42 15.70 -86.47
C LEU A 281 -12.09 14.86 -87.57
N LYS A 282 -12.52 13.63 -87.25
CA LYS A 282 -13.30 12.79 -88.18
C LYS A 282 -14.60 13.48 -88.60
N ASN A 283 -15.32 14.11 -87.68
CA ASN A 283 -16.53 14.87 -87.97
C ASN A 283 -16.25 16.11 -88.85
N ALA A 284 -15.14 16.80 -88.63
CA ALA A 284 -14.73 17.91 -89.49
C ALA A 284 -14.36 17.42 -90.90
N GLN A 285 -13.65 16.29 -91.01
CA GLN A 285 -13.34 15.66 -92.30
C GLN A 285 -14.59 15.21 -93.03
N THR A 286 -15.57 14.60 -92.34
CA THR A 286 -16.83 14.21 -92.96
C THR A 286 -17.66 15.43 -93.37
N LEU A 287 -17.69 16.51 -92.58
CA LEU A 287 -18.33 17.77 -92.98
C LEU A 287 -17.66 18.39 -94.21
N VAL A 288 -16.33 18.42 -94.29
CA VAL A 288 -15.59 18.87 -95.47
C VAL A 288 -15.91 17.98 -96.67
N HIS A 289 -16.03 16.67 -96.47
CA HIS A 289 -16.39 15.74 -97.54
C HIS A 289 -17.83 15.95 -98.02
N ILE A 290 -18.78 16.16 -97.10
CA ILE A 290 -20.17 16.53 -97.40
C ILE A 290 -20.21 17.87 -98.14
N GLN A 291 -19.42 18.87 -97.72
CA GLN A 291 -19.34 20.15 -98.42
C GLN A 291 -18.80 20.00 -99.84
N LYS A 292 -17.77 19.18 -100.06
CA LYS A 292 -17.27 18.85 -101.40
C LYS A 292 -18.33 18.15 -102.26
N LEU A 293 -19.03 17.16 -101.69
CA LEU A 293 -20.14 16.47 -102.36
C LEU A 293 -21.35 17.39 -102.62
N SER A 294 -21.59 18.39 -101.75
CA SER A 294 -22.66 19.38 -101.92
C SER A 294 -22.30 20.49 -102.91
N GLY A 295 -21.01 20.82 -103.04
CA GLY A 295 -20.48 21.73 -104.06
C GLY A 295 -20.53 21.13 -105.45
N GLU A 296 -20.45 19.81 -105.58
CA GLU A 296 -20.61 19.09 -106.85
C GLU A 296 -22.09 18.84 -107.24
N ASN A 297 -23.05 19.02 -106.32
CA ASN A 297 -24.46 18.69 -106.56
C ASN A 297 -25.41 19.90 -106.79
N GLN A 298 -24.89 21.08 -107.15
CA GLN A 298 -25.73 22.21 -107.59
C GLN A 298 -25.99 22.21 -109.11
N ARG A 299 -26.70 21.19 -109.59
CA ARG A 299 -27.69 21.28 -110.70
C ARG A 299 -28.87 20.37 -110.32
N ALA A 300 -29.97 21.00 -109.93
CA ALA A 300 -31.17 20.49 -109.24
C ALA A 300 -32.03 19.48 -110.06
N PRO A 301 -33.22 19.00 -109.60
CA PRO A 301 -33.90 19.18 -108.30
C PRO A 301 -34.54 17.90 -107.69
N GLY A 302 -35.08 17.99 -106.46
CA GLY A 302 -36.01 16.98 -105.93
C GLY A 302 -36.41 17.16 -104.45
N ASN A 303 -37.57 17.75 -104.21
CA ASN A 303 -38.20 18.05 -102.91
C ASN A 303 -38.58 16.81 -102.07
N ALA A 304 -37.61 16.04 -101.57
CA ALA A 304 -37.89 14.95 -100.63
C ALA A 304 -36.85 14.77 -99.51
N GLN A 305 -35.72 15.50 -99.53
CA GLN A 305 -34.64 15.31 -98.55
C GLN A 305 -34.67 16.31 -97.38
N ALA A 306 -35.42 17.41 -97.48
CA ALA A 306 -35.53 18.38 -96.39
C ALA A 306 -36.31 17.81 -95.18
N GLU A 307 -37.37 17.02 -95.40
CA GLU A 307 -38.18 16.45 -94.31
C GLU A 307 -37.43 15.37 -93.51
N LEU A 308 -36.55 14.59 -94.15
CA LEU A 308 -35.75 13.58 -93.45
C LEU A 308 -34.68 14.21 -92.55
N VAL A 309 -34.08 15.33 -92.95
CA VAL A 309 -33.05 16.01 -92.14
C VAL A 309 -33.67 16.70 -90.92
N PHE A 310 -34.83 17.35 -91.07
CA PHE A 310 -35.55 17.92 -89.91
C PHE A 310 -36.05 16.83 -88.95
N GLY A 311 -36.54 15.70 -89.45
CA GLY A 311 -37.00 14.58 -88.61
C GLY A 311 -35.88 13.82 -87.86
N VAL A 312 -34.62 13.93 -88.31
CA VAL A 312 -33.46 13.39 -87.57
C VAL A 312 -33.00 14.37 -86.48
N ILE A 313 -33.03 15.67 -86.76
CA ILE A 313 -32.67 16.70 -85.77
C ILE A 313 -33.65 16.70 -84.59
N ASP A 314 -34.95 16.56 -84.84
CA ASP A 314 -35.96 16.48 -83.77
C ASP A 314 -35.78 15.23 -82.91
N ARG A 315 -35.47 14.08 -83.51
CA ARG A 315 -35.17 12.84 -82.76
C ARG A 315 -33.90 12.94 -81.91
N MET A 316 -32.88 13.67 -82.37
CA MET A 316 -31.66 13.91 -81.58
C MET A 316 -31.92 14.86 -80.41
N LEU A 317 -32.78 15.86 -80.59
CA LEU A 317 -33.19 16.79 -79.54
C LEU A 317 -34.05 16.11 -78.46
N GLU A 318 -34.95 15.20 -78.85
CA GLU A 318 -35.69 14.37 -77.90
C GLU A 318 -34.78 13.41 -77.13
N ALA A 319 -33.82 12.76 -77.80
CA ALA A 319 -32.85 11.89 -77.14
C ALA A 319 -31.97 12.64 -76.13
N GLN A 320 -31.55 13.87 -76.44
CA GLN A 320 -30.83 14.73 -75.49
C GLN A 320 -31.68 15.13 -74.28
N LYS A 321 -32.97 15.44 -74.49
CA LYS A 321 -33.89 15.72 -73.37
C LYS A 321 -34.05 14.51 -72.46
N ILE A 322 -34.25 13.30 -73.01
CA ILE A 322 -34.35 12.07 -72.21
C ILE A 322 -33.05 11.77 -71.45
N ALA A 323 -31.88 11.98 -72.07
CA ALA A 323 -30.59 11.81 -71.41
C ALA A 323 -30.36 12.82 -70.28
N SER A 324 -30.80 14.07 -70.45
CA SER A 324 -30.73 15.09 -69.39
C SER A 324 -31.67 14.78 -68.22
N GLN A 325 -32.87 14.25 -68.50
CA GLN A 325 -33.83 13.84 -67.48
C GLN A 325 -33.36 12.61 -66.68
N ARG A 326 -32.70 11.64 -67.31
CA ARG A 326 -32.10 10.50 -66.59
C ARG A 326 -31.00 10.94 -65.62
N LYS A 327 -30.13 11.89 -66.02
CA LYS A 327 -29.10 12.44 -65.13
C LYS A 327 -29.69 13.16 -63.90
N THR A 328 -30.83 13.83 -64.04
CA THR A 328 -31.50 14.49 -62.89
C THR A 328 -32.17 13.51 -61.94
N VAL A 329 -32.62 12.34 -62.42
CA VAL A 329 -33.22 11.28 -61.59
C VAL A 329 -32.14 10.49 -60.84
N GLU A 330 -30.99 10.24 -61.45
CA GLU A 330 -29.86 9.59 -60.76
C GLU A 330 -29.21 10.49 -59.69
N SER A 331 -29.30 11.82 -59.83
CA SER A 331 -28.84 12.76 -58.78
C SER A 331 -29.81 12.93 -57.60
N THR A 332 -31.05 12.46 -57.72
CA THR A 332 -32.05 12.49 -56.62
C THR A 332 -32.21 11.16 -55.89
N GLN A 333 -31.47 10.11 -56.29
CA GLN A 333 -31.46 8.78 -55.65
C GLN A 333 -30.12 8.38 -55.01
N LYS A 334 -29.23 9.34 -54.75
CA LYS A 334 -28.08 9.21 -53.84
C LYS A 334 -28.24 10.18 -52.67
#